data_AF-A0A1N7INC9-F1
#
_entry.id   AF-A0A1N7INC9-F1
#
_cell.length_a   1.000
_cell.length_b   1.000
_cell.length_c   1.000
_cell.angle_alpha   90.00
_cell.angle_beta   90.00
_cell.angle_gamma   90.00
#
_symmetry.space_group_name_H-M   'P 1'
#
loop_
_entity.id
_entity.type
_entity.pdbx_description
1 polymer ?
#
loop_
_entity_poly.entity_id
_entity_poly.type
_entity_poly.pdbx_seq_one_letter_code
_entity_poly.pdbx_strand_id
1 'polypeptide(L)'
;MDEILKALEAGELSVDEAKGNLLTYDNLGFAKVDNAREARTGFPEVIYGGGKTAEEISEILTSLKQHSDVLLATRIDEDKKEVILNSHPDCTYDKRAGVIYKKRETKEKEAYIAVICAGTSDLPVAEEAASTAEVFGARVERIYDVGVAGLHRLLGELGRIRPACASILVA
;
A
#
# COMPACT_ATOMS: atom_id res chain seq x y z
N MET A 1 8.20 24.64 -3.73
CA MET A 1 9.56 25.15 -3.43
C MET A 1 9.63 26.65 -3.62
N ASP A 2 9.32 27.18 -4.80
CA ASP A 2 9.37 28.62 -5.09
C ASP A 2 8.49 29.48 -4.17
N GLU A 3 7.30 29.01 -3.82
CA GLU A 3 6.42 29.72 -2.87
C GLU A 3 7.02 29.78 -1.46
N ILE A 4 7.63 28.71 -0.97
CA ILE A 4 8.30 28.66 0.34
C ILE A 4 9.51 29.60 0.35
N LEU A 5 10.29 29.62 -0.72
CA LEU A 5 11.46 30.50 -0.85
C LEU A 5 11.05 31.97 -0.93
N LYS A 6 9.95 32.29 -1.64
CA LYS A 6 9.39 33.65 -1.68
C LYS A 6 8.85 34.11 -0.33
N ALA A 7 8.17 33.23 0.41
CA ALA A 7 7.69 33.55 1.76
C ALA A 7 8.83 33.73 2.78
N LEU A 8 9.93 32.98 2.63
CA LEU A 8 11.16 33.20 3.40
C LEU A 8 11.81 34.54 3.05
N GLU A 9 11.92 34.87 1.76
CA GLU A 9 12.46 36.15 1.27
C GLU A 9 11.62 37.35 1.74
N ALA A 10 10.30 37.19 1.78
CA ALA A 10 9.36 38.19 2.30
C ALA A 10 9.37 38.31 3.84
N GLY A 11 10.07 37.41 4.54
CA GLY A 11 10.12 37.38 6.01
C GLY A 11 8.85 36.84 6.68
N GLU A 12 7.96 36.21 5.91
CA GLU A 12 6.73 35.57 6.39
C GLU A 12 6.99 34.19 7.02
N LEU A 13 8.12 33.57 6.69
CA LEU A 13 8.63 32.34 7.30
C LEU A 13 10.01 32.58 7.89
N SER A 14 10.28 31.99 9.05
CA SER A 14 11.64 31.82 9.54
C SER A 14 12.41 30.78 8.72
N VAL A 15 13.74 30.82 8.79
CA VAL A 15 14.61 29.83 8.12
C VAL A 15 14.29 28.40 8.58
N ASP A 16 13.93 28.20 9.85
CA ASP A 16 13.61 26.87 10.38
C ASP A 16 12.24 26.38 9.92
N GLU A 17 11.23 27.25 9.81
CA GLU A 17 9.93 26.91 9.22
C GLU A 17 10.06 26.62 7.71
N ALA A 18 10.86 27.42 6.99
CA ALA A 18 11.12 27.19 5.58
C ALA A 18 11.86 25.86 5.36
N LYS A 19 12.84 25.52 6.20
CA LYS A 19 13.49 24.20 6.18
C LYS A 19 12.50 23.07 6.45
N GLY A 20 11.63 23.22 7.46
CA GLY A 20 10.57 22.27 7.77
C GLY A 20 9.64 22.03 6.58
N ASN A 21 9.19 23.09 5.92
CA ASN A 21 8.33 23.02 4.74
C ASN A 21 9.05 22.49 3.49
N LEU A 22 10.38 22.55 3.46
CA LEU A 22 11.22 21.93 2.42
C LEU A 22 11.52 20.46 2.71
N LEU A 23 11.27 19.97 3.93
CA LEU A 23 11.39 18.54 4.21
C LEU A 23 10.36 17.79 3.38
N THR A 24 10.82 16.79 2.65
CA THR A 24 9.96 15.91 1.86
C THR A 24 9.33 14.80 2.70
N TYR A 25 9.45 14.89 4.03
CA TYR A 25 9.02 13.89 4.99
C TYR A 25 8.51 14.53 6.29
N ASP A 26 7.53 13.90 6.93
CA ASP A 26 7.11 14.22 8.29
C ASP A 26 7.92 13.41 9.30
N ASN A 27 8.29 14.01 10.42
CA ASN A 27 8.97 13.31 11.52
C ASN A 27 8.03 13.17 12.71
N LEU A 28 7.48 11.98 12.90
CA LEU A 28 6.55 11.65 13.99
C LEU A 28 7.29 11.22 15.28
N GLY A 29 8.63 11.30 15.30
CA GLY A 29 9.46 10.87 16.44
C GLY A 29 9.77 9.38 16.47
N PHE A 30 8.82 8.53 16.10
CA PHE A 30 9.01 7.07 15.93
C PHE A 30 9.12 6.64 14.46
N ALA A 31 8.71 7.50 13.53
CA ALA A 31 8.79 7.27 12.10
C ALA A 31 9.09 8.57 11.33
N LYS A 32 9.78 8.43 10.20
CA LYS A 32 9.93 9.50 9.20
C LYS A 32 9.16 9.08 7.96
N VAL A 33 8.10 9.82 7.64
CA VAL A 33 7.10 9.49 6.63
C VAL A 33 7.39 10.32 5.38
N ASP A 34 7.82 9.69 4.29
CA ASP A 34 8.18 10.31 3.01
C ASP A 34 6.96 10.69 2.16
N ASN A 35 6.39 11.84 2.47
CA ASN A 35 5.22 12.41 1.78
C ASN A 35 5.46 12.71 0.29
N ALA A 36 6.72 12.91 -0.14
CA ALA A 36 7.02 13.20 -1.54
C ALA A 36 7.29 11.95 -2.38
N ARG A 37 7.17 10.74 -1.81
CA ARG A 37 7.45 9.49 -2.53
C ARG A 37 6.58 9.33 -3.79
N GLU A 38 5.30 9.70 -3.71
CA GLU A 38 4.38 9.58 -4.84
C GLU A 38 4.81 10.46 -6.01
N ALA A 39 5.17 11.72 -5.75
CA ALA A 39 5.64 12.63 -6.78
C ALA A 39 6.92 12.14 -7.49
N ARG A 40 7.80 11.43 -6.76
CA ARG A 40 9.06 10.93 -7.32
C ARG A 40 8.93 9.58 -8.03
N THR A 41 8.03 8.71 -7.56
CA THR A 41 7.98 7.29 -7.99
C THR A 41 6.68 6.89 -8.66
N GLY A 42 5.65 7.74 -8.58
CA GLY A 42 4.28 7.41 -8.99
C GLY A 42 3.49 6.61 -7.95
N PHE A 43 4.09 6.22 -6.83
CA PHE A 43 3.43 5.45 -5.76
C PHE A 43 3.64 6.09 -4.39
N PRO A 44 2.59 6.20 -3.55
CA PRO A 44 2.72 6.72 -2.19
C PRO A 44 3.52 5.77 -1.30
N GLU A 45 3.86 6.24 -0.12
CA GLU A 45 4.50 5.41 0.89
C GLU A 45 3.56 4.33 1.45
N VAL A 46 4.14 3.18 1.77
CA VAL A 46 3.45 2.03 2.36
C VAL A 46 3.91 1.85 3.80
N ILE A 47 2.96 1.68 4.70
CA ILE A 47 3.23 1.48 6.13
C ILE A 47 3.47 0.00 6.38
N TYR A 48 4.68 -0.34 6.83
CA TYR A 48 4.92 -1.66 7.41
C TYR A 48 4.35 -1.70 8.83
N GLY A 49 3.22 -2.37 9.04
CA GLY A 49 2.52 -2.44 10.34
C GLY A 49 3.10 -3.47 11.32
N GLY A 50 3.90 -4.41 10.83
CA GLY A 50 4.54 -5.43 11.66
C GLY A 50 5.39 -4.79 12.76
N GLY A 51 5.10 -5.12 14.02
CA GLY A 51 5.80 -4.58 15.19
C GLY A 51 5.44 -3.15 15.61
N LYS A 52 4.54 -2.46 14.89
CA LYS A 52 3.99 -1.15 15.31
C LYS A 52 2.72 -1.31 16.14
N THR A 53 2.44 -0.34 17.01
CA THR A 53 1.14 -0.26 17.71
C THR A 53 0.04 0.26 16.79
N ALA A 54 -1.22 0.09 17.18
CA ALA A 54 -2.36 0.60 16.40
C ALA A 54 -2.36 2.14 16.34
N GLU A 55 -1.89 2.80 17.39
CA GLU A 55 -1.76 4.26 17.49
C GLU A 55 -0.68 4.77 16.54
N GLU A 56 0.51 4.16 16.56
CA GLU A 56 1.60 4.51 15.63
C GLU A 56 1.17 4.39 14.17
N ILE A 57 0.44 3.32 13.83
CA ILE A 57 -0.09 3.11 12.47
C ILE A 57 -1.12 4.20 12.13
N SER A 58 -2.00 4.54 13.07
CA SER A 58 -3.04 5.57 12.87
C SER A 58 -2.43 6.96 12.68
N GLU A 59 -1.38 7.31 13.42
CA GLU A 59 -0.67 8.58 13.27
C GLU A 59 0.03 8.68 11.90
N ILE A 60 0.68 7.60 11.45
CA ILE A 60 1.29 7.56 10.12
C ILE A 60 0.23 7.69 9.02
N LEU A 61 -0.90 6.97 9.14
CA LEU A 61 -2.02 7.10 8.19
C LEU A 61 -2.55 8.53 8.14
N THR A 62 -2.68 9.20 9.30
CA THR A 62 -3.16 10.59 9.37
C THR A 62 -2.20 11.54 8.64
N SER A 63 -0.89 11.38 8.84
CA SER A 63 0.14 12.15 8.12
C SER A 63 0.08 11.91 6.61
N LEU A 64 0.09 10.64 6.16
CA LEU A 64 0.04 10.31 4.74
C LEU A 64 -1.24 10.79 4.03
N LYS A 65 -2.38 10.75 4.72
CA LYS A 65 -3.68 11.17 4.20
C LYS A 65 -3.74 12.65 3.83
N GLN A 66 -2.84 13.48 4.37
CA GLN A 66 -2.73 14.90 3.99
C GLN A 66 -2.14 15.09 2.59
N HIS A 67 -1.44 14.08 2.07
CA HIS A 67 -0.67 14.17 0.83
C HIS A 67 -1.10 13.17 -0.24
N SER A 68 -1.79 12.07 0.13
CA SER A 68 -2.22 11.02 -0.78
C SER A 68 -3.64 10.51 -0.47
N ASP A 69 -4.42 10.29 -1.52
CA ASP A 69 -5.70 9.57 -1.47
C ASP A 69 -5.57 8.05 -1.45
N VAL A 70 -4.36 7.54 -1.73
CA VAL A 70 -4.03 6.12 -1.68
C VAL A 70 -3.23 5.86 -0.42
N LEU A 71 -3.74 4.98 0.44
CA LEU A 71 -3.12 4.59 1.70
C LEU A 71 -2.99 3.06 1.72
N LEU A 72 -1.88 2.55 2.23
CA LEU A 72 -1.66 1.12 2.41
C LEU A 72 -0.82 0.87 3.65
N ALA A 73 -1.34 0.05 4.55
CA ALA A 73 -0.62 -0.50 5.67
C ALA A 73 -0.66 -2.03 5.60
N THR A 74 0.49 -2.68 5.65
CA THR A 74 0.61 -4.15 5.53
C THR A 74 0.98 -4.81 6.84
N ARG A 75 0.76 -6.13 6.94
CA ARG A 75 1.03 -6.94 8.14
C ARG A 75 0.33 -6.40 9.38
N ILE A 76 -0.96 -6.13 9.23
CA ILE A 76 -1.85 -5.66 10.28
C ILE A 76 -2.46 -6.87 10.97
N ASP A 77 -2.15 -7.00 12.26
CA ASP A 77 -2.77 -7.99 13.14
C ASP A 77 -4.25 -7.64 13.37
N GLU A 78 -5.11 -8.66 13.51
CA GLU A 78 -6.56 -8.47 13.57
C GLU A 78 -7.02 -7.66 14.81
N ASP A 79 -6.27 -7.72 15.90
CA ASP A 79 -6.52 -6.96 17.14
C ASP A 79 -6.34 -5.45 16.97
N LYS A 80 -5.51 -5.01 16.01
CA LYS A 80 -5.28 -3.58 15.70
C LYS A 80 -6.38 -2.97 14.85
N LYS A 81 -7.17 -3.78 14.13
CA LYS A 81 -8.08 -3.30 13.08
C LYS A 81 -9.10 -2.29 13.59
N GLU A 82 -9.72 -2.54 14.74
CA GLU A 82 -10.85 -1.73 15.22
C GLU A 82 -10.38 -0.34 15.61
N VAL A 83 -9.23 -0.25 16.30
CA VAL A 83 -8.61 1.02 16.68
C VAL A 83 -8.28 1.84 15.43
N ILE A 84 -7.65 1.24 14.42
CA ILE A 84 -7.25 1.93 13.20
C ILE A 84 -8.48 2.40 12.40
N LEU A 85 -9.47 1.52 12.20
CA LEU A 85 -10.68 1.84 11.42
C LEU A 85 -11.60 2.85 12.10
N ASN A 86 -11.62 2.92 13.44
CA ASN A 86 -12.35 3.95 14.17
C ASN A 86 -11.79 5.35 13.87
N SER A 87 -10.47 5.48 13.75
CA SER A 87 -9.81 6.74 13.37
C SER A 87 -9.84 7.00 11.85
N HIS A 88 -9.89 5.94 11.04
CA HIS A 88 -9.84 6.00 9.57
C HIS A 88 -10.99 5.21 8.93
N PRO A 89 -12.26 5.65 9.10
CA PRO A 89 -13.43 4.90 8.64
C PRO A 89 -13.56 4.81 7.11
N ASP A 90 -12.77 5.59 6.35
CA ASP A 90 -12.68 5.52 4.90
C ASP A 90 -11.69 4.46 4.39
N CYS A 91 -10.97 3.79 5.30
CA CYS A 91 -10.12 2.65 4.96
C CYS A 91 -10.89 1.32 5.04
N THR A 92 -10.40 0.33 4.30
CA THR A 92 -10.91 -1.05 4.30
C THR A 92 -9.85 -1.98 4.90
N TYR A 93 -10.27 -2.94 5.72
CA TYR A 93 -9.41 -4.01 6.22
C TYR A 93 -9.65 -5.30 5.44
N ASP A 94 -8.60 -5.87 4.89
CA ASP A 94 -8.59 -7.23 4.34
C ASP A 94 -7.91 -8.16 5.33
N LYS A 95 -8.74 -9.00 5.99
CA LYS A 95 -8.28 -9.95 7.00
C LYS A 95 -7.32 -11.00 6.45
N ARG A 96 -7.49 -11.44 5.20
CA ARG A 96 -6.66 -12.53 4.67
C ARG A 96 -5.31 -12.00 4.23
N ALA A 97 -5.28 -10.84 3.60
CA ALA A 97 -4.06 -10.13 3.24
C ALA A 97 -3.34 -9.52 4.46
N GLY A 98 -4.05 -9.28 5.56
CA GLY A 98 -3.52 -8.55 6.71
C GLY A 98 -3.17 -7.11 6.34
N VAL A 99 -4.01 -6.45 5.54
CA VAL A 99 -3.77 -5.06 5.09
C VAL A 99 -4.93 -4.14 5.43
N ILE A 100 -4.61 -2.88 5.74
CA ILE A 100 -5.57 -1.78 5.77
C ILE A 100 -5.22 -0.84 4.63
N TYR A 101 -6.22 -0.44 3.84
CA TYR A 101 -5.98 0.42 2.69
C TYR A 101 -7.12 1.38 2.38
N LYS A 102 -6.76 2.43 1.66
CA LYS A 102 -7.67 3.28 0.89
C LYS A 102 -7.14 3.32 -0.53
N LYS A 103 -7.99 3.07 -1.53
CA LYS A 103 -7.59 3.06 -2.93
C LYS A 103 -8.37 4.08 -3.73
N ARG A 104 -7.77 4.60 -4.80
CA ARG A 104 -8.48 5.41 -5.79
C ARG A 104 -9.42 4.52 -6.60
N GLU A 105 -10.57 5.05 -6.97
CA GLU A 105 -11.39 4.42 -7.99
C GLU A 105 -10.62 4.41 -9.32
N THR A 106 -10.53 3.24 -9.93
CA THR A 106 -9.87 3.07 -11.22
C THR A 106 -10.85 2.44 -12.20
N LYS A 107 -10.76 2.85 -13.47
CA LYS A 107 -11.52 2.21 -14.54
C LYS A 107 -11.05 0.78 -14.71
N GLU A 108 -11.95 -0.10 -15.11
CA GLU A 108 -11.60 -1.47 -15.46
C GLU A 108 -10.51 -1.50 -16.54
N LYS A 109 -9.51 -2.35 -16.33
CA LYS A 109 -8.38 -2.56 -17.25
C LYS A 109 -8.49 -3.95 -17.86
N GLU A 110 -8.21 -4.05 -19.17
CA GLU A 110 -8.12 -5.34 -19.85
C GLU A 110 -6.89 -6.13 -19.38
N ALA A 111 -5.74 -5.46 -19.26
CA ALA A 111 -4.50 -6.05 -18.75
C ALA A 111 -4.58 -6.32 -17.24
N TYR A 112 -4.02 -7.46 -16.81
CA TYR A 112 -4.03 -7.89 -15.41
C TYR A 112 -2.72 -8.56 -15.00
N ILE A 113 -2.49 -8.58 -13.70
CA ILE A 113 -1.41 -9.33 -13.05
C ILE A 113 -2.00 -10.65 -12.54
N ALA A 114 -1.34 -11.78 -12.85
CA ALA A 114 -1.70 -13.07 -12.27
C ALA A 114 -0.98 -13.24 -10.93
N VAL A 115 -1.71 -13.41 -9.83
CA VAL A 115 -1.15 -13.77 -8.52
C VAL A 115 -1.41 -15.24 -8.28
N ILE A 116 -0.33 -16.01 -8.19
CA ILE A 116 -0.35 -17.48 -8.23
C ILE A 116 0.21 -17.99 -6.91
N CYS A 117 -0.49 -18.90 -6.24
CA CYS A 117 0.00 -19.54 -5.02
C CYS A 117 -0.01 -21.07 -5.10
N ALA A 118 1.03 -21.71 -4.56
CA ALA A 118 1.22 -23.15 -4.66
C ALA A 118 0.25 -23.92 -3.75
N GLY A 119 0.08 -23.45 -2.51
CA GLY A 119 -0.80 -24.04 -1.51
C GLY A 119 -1.57 -23.00 -0.68
N THR A 120 -2.38 -23.49 0.25
CA THR A 120 -3.20 -22.65 1.11
C THR A 120 -2.41 -21.90 2.19
N SER A 121 -1.22 -22.40 2.55
CA SER A 121 -0.27 -21.72 3.45
C SER A 121 0.21 -20.37 2.90
N ASP A 122 0.20 -20.24 1.59
CA ASP A 122 0.76 -19.09 0.87
C ASP A 122 -0.28 -17.98 0.70
N LEU A 123 -1.56 -18.29 0.98
CA LEU A 123 -2.69 -17.38 0.79
C LEU A 123 -2.53 -16.02 1.46
N PRO A 124 -2.01 -15.91 2.71
CA PRO A 124 -1.85 -14.59 3.32
C PRO A 124 -0.90 -13.69 2.52
N VAL A 125 0.22 -14.25 2.05
CA VAL A 125 1.22 -13.51 1.25
C VAL A 125 0.70 -13.23 -0.16
N ALA A 126 -0.01 -14.18 -0.77
CA ALA A 126 -0.63 -14.00 -2.08
C ALA A 126 -1.71 -12.91 -2.05
N GLU A 127 -2.56 -12.89 -1.02
CA GLU A 127 -3.57 -11.83 -0.86
C GLU A 127 -2.93 -10.48 -0.53
N GLU A 128 -1.84 -10.42 0.26
CA GLU A 128 -1.10 -9.16 0.45
C GLU A 128 -0.58 -8.60 -0.88
N ALA A 129 0.00 -9.45 -1.74
CA ALA A 129 0.46 -9.05 -3.06
C ALA A 129 -0.70 -8.60 -3.99
N ALA A 130 -1.81 -9.33 -3.98
CA ALA A 130 -2.99 -9.00 -4.77
C ALA A 130 -3.60 -7.67 -4.34
N SER A 131 -3.86 -7.50 -3.04
CA SER A 131 -4.44 -6.27 -2.48
C SER A 131 -3.51 -5.07 -2.68
N THR A 132 -2.19 -5.24 -2.56
CA THR A 132 -1.22 -4.19 -2.88
C THR A 132 -1.32 -3.73 -4.33
N ALA A 133 -1.33 -4.68 -5.28
CA ALA A 133 -1.45 -4.37 -6.70
C ALA A 133 -2.78 -3.68 -7.04
N GLU A 134 -3.89 -4.12 -6.43
CA GLU A 134 -5.21 -3.51 -6.61
C GLU A 134 -5.30 -2.11 -6.02
N VAL A 135 -4.67 -1.86 -4.86
CA VAL A 135 -4.58 -0.53 -4.25
C VAL A 135 -3.85 0.46 -5.17
N PHE A 136 -2.84 -0.01 -5.88
CA PHE A 136 -2.13 0.75 -6.91
C PHE A 136 -2.80 0.70 -8.30
N GLY A 137 -4.04 0.20 -8.38
CA GLY A 137 -4.88 0.31 -9.57
C GLY A 137 -4.59 -0.72 -10.65
N ALA A 138 -3.89 -1.82 -10.34
CA ALA A 138 -3.81 -2.97 -11.24
C ALA A 138 -5.07 -3.84 -11.11
N ARG A 139 -5.51 -4.44 -12.21
CA ARG A 139 -6.42 -5.57 -12.16
C ARG A 139 -5.62 -6.82 -11.79
N VAL A 140 -6.13 -7.62 -10.87
CA VAL A 140 -5.47 -8.85 -10.43
C VAL A 140 -6.36 -10.06 -10.71
N GLU A 141 -5.77 -11.12 -11.25
CA GLU A 141 -6.37 -12.45 -11.27
C GLU A 141 -5.68 -13.36 -10.26
N ARG A 142 -6.46 -13.85 -9.31
CA ARG A 142 -6.01 -14.77 -8.27
C ARG A 142 -6.12 -16.22 -8.76
N ILE A 143 -5.03 -16.98 -8.62
CA ILE A 143 -4.90 -18.38 -9.06
C ILE A 143 -4.28 -19.18 -7.92
N TYR A 144 -5.11 -19.93 -7.18
CA TYR A 144 -4.70 -20.55 -5.93
C TYR A 144 -4.63 -22.07 -6.00
N ASP A 145 -3.82 -22.66 -5.12
CA ASP A 145 -3.71 -24.11 -4.89
C ASP A 145 -3.36 -24.91 -6.17
N VAL A 146 -2.41 -24.39 -6.95
CA VAL A 146 -1.98 -24.99 -8.23
C VAL A 146 -0.70 -25.83 -8.12
N GLY A 147 -0.03 -25.85 -6.96
CA GLY A 147 1.30 -26.45 -6.79
C GLY A 147 1.33 -27.80 -6.09
N VAL A 148 0.59 -27.97 -4.99
CA VAL A 148 0.83 -29.10 -4.05
C VAL A 148 0.30 -30.45 -4.56
N ALA A 149 -0.78 -30.47 -5.33
CA ALA A 149 -1.46 -31.72 -5.76
C ALA A 149 -1.12 -32.18 -7.20
N GLY A 150 -0.20 -31.52 -7.89
CA GLY A 150 0.35 -31.96 -9.18
C GLY A 150 0.25 -30.94 -10.32
N LEU A 151 1.24 -31.01 -11.23
CA LEU A 151 1.47 -30.06 -12.34
C LEU A 151 0.24 -29.82 -13.24
N HIS A 152 -0.68 -30.79 -13.34
CA HIS A 152 -1.89 -30.67 -14.15
C HIS A 152 -2.79 -29.49 -13.75
N ARG A 153 -2.83 -29.10 -12.46
CA ARG A 153 -3.61 -27.93 -12.01
C ARG A 153 -3.03 -26.64 -12.56
N LEU A 154 -1.72 -26.46 -12.45
CA LEU A 154 -1.02 -25.33 -13.06
C LEU A 154 -1.20 -25.30 -14.58
N LEU A 155 -1.08 -26.45 -15.24
CA LEU A 155 -1.27 -26.56 -16.69
C LEU A 155 -2.69 -26.16 -17.12
N GLY A 156 -3.70 -26.49 -16.33
CA GLY A 156 -5.09 -26.07 -16.55
C GLY A 156 -5.29 -24.56 -16.51
N GLU A 157 -4.49 -23.85 -15.72
CA GLU A 157 -4.58 -22.40 -15.54
C GLU A 157 -3.71 -21.61 -16.54
N LEU A 158 -2.97 -22.27 -17.45
CA LEU A 158 -2.10 -21.59 -18.41
C LEU A 158 -2.83 -20.59 -19.31
N GLY A 159 -4.11 -20.82 -19.60
CA GLY A 159 -4.94 -19.89 -20.35
C GLY A 159 -5.15 -18.55 -19.65
N ARG A 160 -5.06 -18.51 -18.32
CA ARG A 160 -5.16 -17.31 -17.48
C ARG A 160 -3.79 -16.77 -17.06
N ILE A 161 -2.77 -17.61 -17.00
CA ILE A 161 -1.41 -17.15 -16.63
C ILE A 161 -0.72 -16.47 -17.81
N ARG A 162 -0.77 -17.08 -19.00
CA ARG A 162 0.00 -16.61 -20.18
C ARG A 162 -0.41 -15.23 -20.69
N PRO A 163 -1.69 -14.83 -20.68
CA PRO A 163 -2.08 -13.50 -21.16
C PRO A 163 -1.82 -12.37 -20.15
N ALA A 164 -1.47 -12.71 -18.90
CA ALA A 164 -1.18 -11.71 -17.89
C ALA A 164 0.03 -10.85 -18.30
N CYS A 165 0.00 -9.54 -18.01
CA CYS A 165 1.14 -8.67 -18.31
C CYS A 165 2.32 -8.88 -17.36
N ALA A 166 2.04 -9.43 -16.17
CA ALA A 166 3.02 -9.88 -15.20
C ALA A 166 2.43 -11.03 -14.37
N SER A 167 3.31 -11.84 -13.76
CA SER A 167 2.90 -12.88 -12.82
C SER A 167 3.69 -12.75 -11.52
N ILE A 168 3.00 -12.91 -10.40
CA ILE A 168 3.57 -12.97 -9.05
C ILE A 168 3.34 -14.39 -8.54
N LEU A 169 4.42 -15.11 -8.24
CA LEU A 169 4.38 -16.47 -7.71
C LEU A 169 4.74 -16.45 -6.22
N VAL A 170 3.91 -17.12 -5.41
CA VAL A 170 4.13 -17.35 -3.99
C VAL A 170 4.16 -18.87 -3.73
N ALA A 171 5.22 -19.36 -3.12
CA ALA A 171 5.46 -20.78 -2.85
C ALA A 171 6.46 -20.98 -1.69
#